data_AF-A0A1F7ZVR8-F1
#
_entry.id   AF-A0A1F7ZVR8-F1
#
_cell.length_a   1.000
_cell.length_b   1.000
_cell.length_c   1.000
_cell.angle_alpha   90.00
_cell.angle_beta   90.00
_cell.angle_gamma   90.00
#
_symmetry.space_group_name_H-M   'P 1'
#
loop_
_entity.id
_entity.type
_entity.pdbx_description
1 polymer ?
#
loop_
_entity_poly.entity_id
_entity_poly.type
_entity_poly.pdbx_seq_one_letter_code
_entity_poly.pdbx_strand_id
1 'polypeptide(L)'
;MSVETVTYNVYRVAFSQRRGPDHEGIALVPAQNESQGAGRSYHVTGDVGVGMDYNSRPAYRFSDSKSYKSSTLQFQLPKAQLSRFEEISRKHPPPHDPRVLTEASPDPPARNCSNWVDDVLAEAKTLA
;
A
#
# COMPACT_ATOMS: atom_id res chain seq x y z
N MET A 1 -4.75 -10.37 26.29
CA MET A 1 -4.13 -11.52 25.62
C MET A 1 -4.02 -11.17 24.13
N SER A 2 -2.82 -11.15 23.55
CA SER A 2 -2.69 -10.96 22.09
C SER A 2 -3.11 -12.25 21.40
N VAL A 3 -4.19 -12.21 20.60
CA VAL A 3 -4.58 -13.36 19.80
C VAL A 3 -3.48 -13.66 18.80
N GLU A 4 -3.08 -14.93 18.70
CA GLU A 4 -2.07 -15.32 17.71
C GLU A 4 -2.59 -14.98 16.31
N THR A 5 -1.78 -14.24 15.55
CA THR A 5 -2.08 -14.00 14.14
C THR A 5 -1.86 -15.29 13.38
N VAL A 6 -2.89 -15.78 12.69
CA VAL A 6 -2.80 -16.93 11.77
C VAL A 6 -2.86 -16.45 10.33
N THR A 7 -3.63 -15.39 10.09
CA THR A 7 -3.90 -14.80 8.78
C THR A 7 -3.91 -13.28 8.88
N TYR A 8 -3.50 -12.62 7.82
CA TYR A 8 -3.64 -11.18 7.63
C TYR A 8 -4.76 -10.89 6.63
N ASN A 9 -5.67 -10.00 6.97
CA ASN A 9 -6.50 -9.32 5.99
C ASN A 9 -5.61 -8.30 5.25
N VAL A 10 -5.55 -8.42 3.93
CA VAL A 10 -4.80 -7.52 3.06
C VAL A 10 -5.76 -6.47 2.52
N TYR A 11 -5.56 -5.21 2.94
CA TYR A 11 -6.37 -4.07 2.53
C TYR A 11 -5.60 -3.18 1.57
N ARG A 12 -6.29 -2.71 0.53
CA ARG A 12 -5.94 -1.46 -0.15
C ARG A 12 -6.44 -0.30 0.70
N VAL A 13 -5.58 0.64 1.06
CA VAL A 13 -5.92 1.80 1.90
C VAL A 13 -5.72 3.09 1.11
N ALA A 14 -6.67 4.01 1.21
CA ALA A 14 -6.63 5.30 0.54
C ALA A 14 -6.63 6.45 1.54
N PHE A 15 -5.83 7.48 1.25
CA PHE A 15 -5.71 8.69 2.05
C PHE A 15 -5.86 9.91 1.14
N SER A 16 -6.73 10.85 1.53
CA SER A 16 -6.89 12.11 0.82
C SER A 16 -5.60 12.94 0.85
N GLN A 17 -5.29 13.55 -0.29
CA GLN A 17 -4.20 14.51 -0.42
C GLN A 17 -4.76 15.90 -0.70
N ARG A 18 -4.02 16.94 -0.27
CA ARG A 18 -4.41 18.33 -0.50
C ARG A 18 -4.35 18.71 -1.99
N ARG A 19 -3.48 18.04 -2.75
CA ARG A 19 -3.26 18.25 -4.18
C ARG A 19 -3.04 16.89 -4.82
N GLY A 20 -3.52 16.71 -6.05
CA GLY A 20 -3.39 15.44 -6.77
C GLY A 20 -4.43 14.39 -6.36
N PRO A 21 -4.31 13.17 -6.91
CA PRO A 21 -5.14 12.03 -6.54
C PRO A 21 -4.90 11.60 -5.09
N ASP A 22 -5.75 10.72 -4.57
CA ASP A 22 -5.53 10.14 -3.25
C ASP A 22 -4.22 9.34 -3.21
N HIS A 23 -3.57 9.34 -2.05
CA HIS A 23 -2.43 8.47 -1.77
C HIS A 23 -2.92 7.07 -1.44
N GLU A 24 -2.25 6.07 -1.99
CA GLU A 24 -2.63 4.67 -1.80
C GLU A 24 -1.50 3.83 -1.21
N GLY A 25 -1.89 2.81 -0.46
CA GLY A 25 -0.97 1.83 0.12
C GLY A 25 -1.66 0.52 0.43
N ILE A 26 -0.91 -0.40 1.03
CA ILE A 26 -1.39 -1.71 1.45
C ILE A 26 -1.26 -1.84 2.96
N ALA A 27 -2.30 -2.35 3.61
CA ALA A 27 -2.26 -2.69 5.03
C ALA A 27 -2.49 -4.18 5.25
N LEU A 28 -1.61 -4.82 6.03
CA LEU A 28 -1.79 -6.18 6.52
C LEU A 28 -2.23 -6.12 7.98
N VAL A 29 -3.47 -6.50 8.24
CA VAL A 29 -4.07 -6.47 9.58
C VAL A 29 -4.36 -7.89 10.02
N PRO A 30 -3.91 -8.35 11.21
CA PRO A 30 -4.29 -9.65 11.72
C PRO A 30 -5.81 -9.83 11.66
N ALA A 31 -6.29 -10.89 11.02
CA ALA A 31 -7.73 -11.12 10.87
C ALA A 31 -8.43 -11.33 12.23
N GLN A 32 -7.65 -11.74 13.23
CA GLN A 32 -8.09 -11.95 14.61
C GLN A 32 -8.17 -10.65 15.43
N ASN A 33 -7.72 -9.51 14.89
CA ASN A 33 -7.81 -8.23 15.57
C ASN A 33 -9.25 -7.67 15.42
N GLU A 34 -9.88 -7.25 16.51
CA GLU A 34 -11.21 -6.61 16.43
C GLU A 34 -11.13 -5.26 15.70
N SER A 35 -10.02 -4.53 15.87
CA SER A 35 -9.77 -3.26 15.20
C SER A 35 -9.04 -3.49 13.88
N GLN A 36 -9.79 -3.51 12.79
CA GLN A 36 -9.23 -3.64 11.44
C GLN A 36 -8.61 -2.34 10.88
N GLY A 37 -8.49 -1.28 11.70
CA GLY A 37 -7.91 0.02 11.34
C GLY A 37 -6.41 0.18 11.62
N ALA A 38 -5.75 -0.89 12.08
CA ALA A 38 -4.35 -0.86 12.49
C ALA A 38 -3.60 -2.13 12.12
N GLY A 39 -2.43 -1.99 11.51
CA GLY A 39 -1.62 -3.13 11.10
C GLY A 39 -0.27 -2.74 10.53
N ARG A 40 0.33 -3.66 9.78
CA ARG A 40 1.53 -3.39 8.99
C ARG A 40 1.11 -2.55 7.78
N SER A 41 1.84 -1.51 7.44
CA SER A 41 1.55 -0.67 6.27
C SER A 41 2.74 -0.64 5.31
N TYR A 42 2.45 -0.71 4.02
CA TYR A 42 3.41 -0.66 2.92
C TYR A 42 2.93 0.37 1.90
N HIS A 43 3.81 1.27 1.49
CA HIS A 43 3.47 2.30 0.51
C HIS A 43 4.72 2.89 -0.11
N VAL A 44 4.54 3.61 -1.21
CA VAL A 44 5.56 4.46 -1.83
C VAL A 44 5.21 5.91 -1.55
N THR A 45 6.18 6.74 -1.16
CA THR A 45 5.95 8.15 -0.80
C THR A 45 6.91 9.05 -1.55
N GLY A 46 6.49 10.27 -1.88
CA GLY A 46 7.29 11.23 -2.65
C GLY A 46 6.54 11.74 -3.86
N ASP A 47 7.23 12.48 -4.72
CA ASP A 47 6.68 13.05 -5.94
C ASP A 47 7.17 12.23 -7.14
N VAL A 48 6.25 11.71 -7.95
CA VAL A 48 6.57 10.85 -9.12
C VAL A 48 7.67 11.47 -10.01
N GLY A 49 7.64 12.79 -10.22
CA GLY A 49 8.61 13.50 -11.05
C GLY A 49 10.02 13.58 -10.48
N VAL A 50 10.17 13.57 -9.15
CA VAL A 50 11.47 13.65 -8.46
C VAL A 50 11.97 12.27 -8.05
N GLY A 51 11.04 11.34 -7.83
CA GLY A 51 11.30 10.01 -7.30
C GLY A 51 10.39 9.75 -6.10
N MET A 52 9.95 8.50 -5.98
CA MET A 52 9.24 8.00 -4.81
C MET A 52 10.11 6.98 -4.08
N ASP A 53 9.91 6.86 -2.77
CA ASP A 53 10.60 5.92 -1.91
C ASP A 53 9.64 4.89 -1.34
N TYR A 54 10.05 3.63 -1.35
CA TYR A 54 9.34 2.58 -0.63
C TYR A 54 9.50 2.76 0.88
N ASN A 55 8.39 2.65 1.62
CA ASN A 55 8.37 2.68 3.06
C ASN A 55 7.47 1.57 3.62
N SER A 56 7.87 1.01 4.75
CA SER A 56 7.09 0.02 5.48
C SER A 56 7.08 0.32 6.97
N ARG A 57 5.90 0.23 7.59
CA ARG A 57 5.74 0.39 9.04
C ARG A 57 5.21 -0.91 9.62
N PRO A 58 5.88 -1.51 10.61
CA PRO A 58 5.44 -2.77 11.20
C PRO A 58 4.15 -2.62 12.03
N ALA A 59 3.84 -1.40 12.48
CA ALA A 59 2.60 -1.07 13.17
C ALA A 59 2.20 0.38 12.85
N TYR A 60 1.03 0.56 12.24
CA TYR A 60 0.45 1.85 11.91
C TYR A 60 -1.07 1.81 12.04
N ARG A 61 -1.63 2.76 12.82
CA ARG A 61 -3.08 2.97 12.97
C ARG A 61 -3.55 3.90 11.86
N PHE A 62 -3.76 3.35 10.67
CA PHE A 62 -4.12 4.14 9.50
C PHE A 62 -5.51 4.77 9.62
N SER A 63 -6.45 4.14 10.32
CA SER A 63 -7.80 4.68 10.55
C SER A 63 -7.81 5.99 11.34
N ASP A 64 -6.77 6.23 12.15
CA ASP A 64 -6.67 7.42 13.01
C ASP A 64 -6.08 8.62 12.25
N SER A 65 -5.58 8.40 11.02
CA SER A 65 -5.07 9.49 10.20
C SER A 65 -6.22 10.41 9.76
N LYS A 66 -6.04 11.73 9.93
CA LYS A 66 -7.01 12.73 9.44
C LYS A 66 -7.24 12.67 7.94
N SER A 67 -6.26 12.16 7.18
CA SER A 67 -6.38 11.98 5.75
C SER A 67 -7.01 10.65 5.35
N TYR A 68 -7.22 9.71 6.28
CA TYR A 68 -7.80 8.40 5.96
C TYR A 68 -9.16 8.55 5.28
N LYS A 69 -9.32 7.89 4.13
CA LYS A 69 -10.53 7.96 3.32
C LYS A 69 -11.27 6.64 3.31
N SER A 70 -10.58 5.54 3.02
CA SER A 70 -11.20 4.22 2.94
C SER A 70 -10.16 3.09 3.02
N SER A 71 -10.69 1.88 3.27
CA SER A 71 -9.96 0.63 3.12
C SER A 71 -10.85 -0.40 2.43
N THR A 72 -10.27 -1.24 1.58
CA THR A 72 -11.01 -2.28 0.85
C THR A 72 -10.24 -3.58 0.94
N LEU A 73 -10.89 -4.60 1.52
CA LEU A 73 -10.32 -5.94 1.63
C LEU A 73 -10.08 -6.51 0.23
N GLN A 74 -8.86 -6.98 -0.01
CA GLN A 74 -8.46 -7.56 -1.29
C GLN A 74 -8.46 -9.08 -1.21
N PHE A 75 -7.81 -9.64 -0.19
CA PHE A 75 -7.73 -11.07 0.09
C PHE A 75 -7.20 -11.30 1.52
N GLN A 76 -7.12 -12.57 1.92
CA GLN A 76 -6.45 -12.98 3.15
C GLN A 76 -5.11 -13.64 2.82
N LEU A 77 -4.08 -13.38 3.63
CA LEU A 77 -2.74 -13.90 3.47
C LEU A 77 -2.39 -14.78 4.69
N PRO A 78 -1.98 -16.04 4.51
CA PRO A 78 -1.44 -16.85 5.59
C PRO A 78 -0.22 -16.17 6.23
N LYS A 79 -0.09 -16.16 7.56
CA LYS A 79 1.07 -15.54 8.25
C LYS A 79 2.42 -16.08 7.77
N ALA A 80 2.47 -17.36 7.38
CA ALA A 80 3.68 -17.99 6.83
C ALA A 80 4.18 -17.30 5.54
N GLN A 81 3.30 -16.63 4.80
CA GLN A 81 3.63 -15.92 3.56
C GLN A 81 4.02 -14.45 3.78
N LEU A 82 4.04 -13.96 5.03
CA LEU A 82 4.37 -12.57 5.33
C LEU A 82 5.72 -12.15 4.75
N SER A 83 6.78 -12.96 4.94
CA SER A 83 8.11 -12.64 4.41
C SER A 83 8.13 -12.56 2.89
N ARG A 84 7.37 -13.44 2.22
CA ARG A 84 7.25 -13.42 0.75
C ARG A 84 6.47 -12.22 0.25
N PHE A 85 5.41 -11.83 0.96
CA PHE A 85 4.69 -10.58 0.69
C PHE A 85 5.62 -9.37 0.80
N GLU A 86 6.40 -9.27 1.88
CA GLU A 86 7.34 -8.15 2.08
C GLU A 86 8.47 -8.13 1.04
N GLU A 87 8.86 -9.28 0.50
CA GLU A 87 9.78 -9.37 -0.63
C GLU A 87 9.15 -8.83 -1.92
N ILE A 88 7.91 -9.22 -2.24
CA ILE A 88 7.15 -8.70 -3.38
C ILE A 88 7.01 -7.18 -3.28
N SER A 89 6.60 -6.65 -2.12
CA SER A 89 6.40 -5.22 -1.95
C SER A 89 7.71 -4.42 -2.14
N ARG A 90 8.85 -4.94 -1.70
CA ARG A 90 10.17 -4.32 -1.91
C ARG A 90 10.70 -4.46 -3.33
N LYS A 91 10.37 -5.57 -4.01
CA LYS A 91 10.84 -5.88 -5.37
C LYS A 91 10.21 -4.94 -6.42
N HIS A 92 8.95 -4.55 -6.23
CA HIS A 92 8.28 -3.62 -7.15
C HIS A 92 8.85 -2.20 -6.98
N PRO A 93 9.46 -1.62 -8.03
CA PRO A 93 10.13 -0.34 -7.93
C PRO A 93 9.11 0.77 -7.66
N PRO A 94 9.45 1.76 -6.81
CA PRO A 94 8.65 2.96 -6.69
C PRO A 94 8.49 3.67 -8.05
N PRO A 95 7.31 4.22 -8.37
CA PRO A 95 7.10 4.95 -9.61
C PRO A 95 8.02 6.17 -9.72
N HIS A 96 8.58 6.38 -10.90
CA HIS A 96 9.32 7.58 -11.24
C HIS A 96 9.09 7.94 -12.71
N ASP A 97 8.68 9.18 -12.97
CA ASP A 97 8.50 9.71 -14.31
C ASP A 97 8.74 11.24 -14.32
N PRO A 98 9.93 11.70 -14.74
CA PRO A 98 10.26 13.13 -14.72
C PRO A 98 9.41 13.98 -15.66
N ARG A 99 8.68 13.36 -16.61
CA ARG A 99 7.80 14.09 -17.55
C ARG A 99 6.71 14.88 -16.82
N VAL A 100 6.25 14.40 -15.67
CA VAL A 100 5.21 15.11 -14.87
C VAL A 100 5.67 16.47 -14.34
N LEU A 101 6.98 16.78 -14.42
CA LEU A 101 7.51 18.09 -14.05
C LEU A 101 7.30 19.15 -15.14
N THR A 102 7.14 18.73 -16.40
CA THR A 102 7.08 19.62 -17.57
C THR A 102 5.85 19.42 -18.43
N GLU A 103 5.25 18.24 -18.41
CA GLU A 103 4.08 17.86 -19.18
C GLU A 103 2.84 17.84 -18.27
N ALA A 104 1.83 18.64 -18.62
CA ALA A 104 0.58 18.69 -17.84
C ALA A 104 -0.23 17.37 -17.93
N SER A 105 -0.13 16.67 -19.06
CA SER A 105 -0.83 15.40 -19.33
C SER A 105 0.06 14.48 -20.15
N PRO A 106 1.02 13.77 -19.53
CA PRO A 106 1.89 12.82 -20.23
C PRO A 106 1.06 11.69 -20.86
N ASP A 107 1.44 11.25 -22.06
CA ASP A 107 0.87 10.08 -22.74
C ASP A 107 1.98 9.06 -23.05
N PRO A 108 1.91 7.81 -22.53
CA PRO A 108 0.91 7.31 -21.59
C PRO A 108 1.01 8.01 -20.22
N PRO A 109 -0.08 8.01 -19.43
CA PRO A 109 -0.10 8.60 -18.09
C PRO A 109 1.04 8.08 -17.22
N ALA A 110 1.66 8.98 -16.47
CA ALA A 110 2.70 8.62 -15.52
C ALA A 110 2.15 7.67 -14.45
N ARG A 111 2.92 6.62 -14.16
CA ARG A 111 2.58 5.67 -13.10
C ARG A 111 2.66 6.35 -11.73
N ASN A 112 1.81 5.95 -10.79
CA ASN A 112 1.74 6.52 -9.45
C ASN A 112 1.60 5.44 -8.36
N CYS A 113 1.37 5.87 -7.10
CA CYS A 113 1.24 4.95 -5.97
C CYS A 113 0.13 3.90 -6.15
N SER A 114 -0.98 4.25 -6.79
CA SER A 114 -2.07 3.31 -7.11
C SER A 114 -1.58 2.19 -8.02
N ASN A 115 -0.77 2.51 -9.04
CA ASN A 115 -0.20 1.49 -9.93
C ASN A 115 0.78 0.56 -9.20
N TRP A 116 1.60 1.09 -8.29
CA TRP A 116 2.46 0.25 -7.46
C TRP A 116 1.64 -0.68 -6.56
N VAL A 117 0.55 -0.19 -5.97
CA VAL A 117 -0.38 -1.01 -5.18
C VAL A 117 -1.00 -2.11 -6.05
N ASP A 118 -1.42 -1.79 -7.28
CA ASP A 118 -1.99 -2.76 -8.23
C ASP A 118 -0.99 -3.89 -8.54
N ASP A 119 0.26 -3.55 -8.88
CA ASP A 119 1.30 -4.53 -9.20
C ASP A 119 1.59 -5.47 -8.02
N VAL A 120 1.76 -4.89 -6.82
CA VAL A 120 2.04 -5.66 -5.60
C VAL A 120 0.88 -6.57 -5.24
N LEU A 121 -0.36 -6.08 -5.29
CA LEU A 121 -1.54 -6.90 -4.99
C LEU A 121 -1.75 -7.99 -6.03
N ALA A 122 -1.49 -7.73 -7.31
CA ALA A 122 -1.61 -8.73 -8.37
C ALA A 122 -0.65 -9.90 -8.17
N GLU A 123 0.63 -9.63 -7.85
CA GLU A 123 1.61 -10.69 -7.56
C GLU A 123 1.34 -11.34 -6.20
N ALA A 124 1.04 -10.57 -5.15
CA ALA A 124 0.82 -11.11 -3.81
C ALA A 124 -0.43 -11.98 -3.69
N LYS A 125 -1.44 -11.77 -4.55
CA LYS A 125 -2.67 -12.59 -4.56
C LYS A 125 -2.38 -14.06 -4.89
N THR A 126 -1.26 -14.39 -5.54
CA THR A 126 -0.87 -15.79 -5.78
C THR A 126 -0.36 -16.50 -4.51
N LEU A 127 -0.18 -15.77 -3.41
CA LEU A 127 0.21 -16.32 -2.10
C LEU A 127 -1.01 -16.61 -1.19
N ALA A 128 -2.21 -16.20 -1.61
CA ALA A 128 -3.44 -16.27 -0.84
C ALA A 128 -4.05 -17.67 -0.85
#